data_AF-A0A3N5DXL7-F1
#
_entry.id   AF-A0A3N5DXL7-F1
#
_cell.length_a   1.000
_cell.length_b   1.000
_cell.length_c   1.000
_cell.angle_alpha   90.00
_cell.angle_beta   90.00
_cell.angle_gamma   90.00
#
_symmetry.space_group_name_H-M   'P 1'
#
loop_
_entity.id
_entity.type
_entity.pdbx_description
1 polymer ?
#
loop_
_entity_poly.entity_id
_entity_poly.type
_entity_poly.pdbx_seq_one_letter_code
_entity_poly.pdbx_strand_id
1 'polypeptide(L)'
;MSRRSAGRRQSVRGAAPSGPVRDQPPATDRGMPRRSPPLDPDPNQGRDKAKGPHGPDLGVRVPWGRRPAAGLEGSGRLRLVRERLNWIDWLKVVVVVGAFLFHAAQPFVATTWLINDTEKSLPLSVASGFGYLFGMPLMFFLAGAATWLAVERRGIGGHAGLRLRRLLIPLLLGLVILGPPQAWVAYVAAGGQAGPLEFLATYVTTLNPTLNPRWFGDVGHHLWFLGFLFLYVVVTLPVLSWLRSRRAAGRDLLIGRVAEGRFGLLWLVVPIAAVQLVLRPLFPEYRDWADFALWLGYFVIGIG
;
A
#
# COMPACT_ATOMS: atom_id res chain seq x y z
N MET A 1 -63.46 -16.03 21.79
CA MET A 1 -62.76 -15.13 20.84
C MET A 1 -63.28 -15.43 19.43
N SER A 2 -63.98 -14.48 18.83
CA SER A 2 -64.79 -14.66 17.61
C SER A 2 -63.97 -14.63 16.32
N ARG A 3 -64.31 -15.51 15.36
CA ARG A 3 -63.83 -15.60 13.97
C ARG A 3 -64.90 -15.05 13.00
N ARG A 4 -64.49 -14.39 11.91
CA ARG A 4 -65.06 -14.32 10.53
C ARG A 4 -64.35 -13.17 9.79
N SER A 5 -63.50 -13.35 8.78
CA SER A 5 -63.64 -13.89 7.40
C SER A 5 -64.26 -12.93 6.37
N ALA A 6 -63.39 -12.47 5.45
CA ALA A 6 -63.52 -12.33 4.00
C ALA A 6 -64.52 -11.35 3.35
N GLY A 7 -63.98 -10.56 2.41
CA GLY A 7 -64.73 -9.84 1.36
C GLY A 7 -63.79 -9.35 0.25
N ARG A 8 -63.68 -10.15 -0.83
CA ARG A 8 -62.90 -9.91 -2.05
C ARG A 8 -63.81 -9.32 -3.13
N ARG A 9 -63.32 -8.38 -3.95
CA ARG A 9 -63.79 -8.17 -5.34
C ARG A 9 -62.60 -7.97 -6.29
N GLN A 10 -62.51 -8.88 -7.27
CA GLN A 10 -61.83 -8.76 -8.57
C GLN A 10 -62.77 -7.96 -9.50
N SER A 11 -62.39 -7.32 -10.61
CA SER A 11 -61.70 -7.79 -11.84
C SER A 11 -61.52 -6.53 -12.76
N VAL A 12 -60.75 -6.43 -13.85
CA VAL A 12 -60.51 -7.37 -14.98
C VAL A 12 -59.43 -6.78 -15.94
N ARG A 13 -58.55 -7.66 -16.47
CA ARG A 13 -57.87 -7.77 -17.81
C ARG A 13 -57.03 -6.60 -18.36
N GLY A 14 -55.95 -6.80 -19.13
CA GLY A 14 -55.41 -7.98 -19.84
C GLY A 14 -53.89 -7.80 -20.06
N ALA A 15 -53.10 -8.88 -20.10
CA ALA A 15 -52.79 -9.73 -21.25
C ALA A 15 -51.34 -9.43 -21.77
N ALA A 16 -50.41 -10.32 -21.40
CA ALA A 16 -49.13 -10.54 -22.08
C ALA A 16 -49.34 -11.61 -23.20
N PRO A 17 -48.33 -12.23 -23.84
CA PRO A 17 -46.88 -11.96 -23.97
C PRO A 17 -46.35 -12.12 -25.42
N SER A 18 -45.08 -11.78 -25.70
CA SER A 18 -44.24 -12.52 -26.68
C SER A 18 -42.83 -11.91 -26.79
N GLY A 19 -41.79 -12.71 -26.48
CA GLY A 19 -40.40 -12.44 -26.85
C GLY A 19 -40.08 -12.96 -28.27
N PRO A 20 -38.83 -13.40 -28.53
CA PRO A 20 -37.68 -12.59 -28.89
C PRO A 20 -37.21 -12.88 -30.33
N VAL A 21 -36.58 -11.92 -31.02
CA VAL A 21 -35.91 -12.20 -32.31
C VAL A 21 -34.59 -11.44 -32.42
N ARG A 22 -33.54 -12.22 -32.72
CA ARG A 22 -32.20 -11.82 -33.14
C ARG A 22 -32.26 -11.28 -34.57
N ASP A 23 -31.54 -10.22 -34.87
CA ASP A 23 -31.16 -9.90 -36.25
C ASP A 23 -29.65 -9.60 -36.34
N GLN A 24 -28.91 -10.54 -36.93
CA GLN A 24 -27.69 -10.28 -37.69
C GLN A 24 -28.07 -9.95 -39.13
N PRO A 25 -27.29 -9.12 -39.83
CA PRO A 25 -26.95 -9.44 -41.22
C PRO A 25 -25.48 -9.05 -41.55
N PRO A 26 -24.97 -9.28 -42.77
CA PRO A 26 -24.35 -10.52 -43.22
C PRO A 26 -22.85 -10.35 -43.54
N ALA A 27 -22.16 -11.47 -43.75
CA ALA A 27 -20.80 -11.51 -44.27
C ALA A 27 -20.79 -11.55 -45.82
N THR A 28 -20.15 -10.55 -46.43
CA THR A 28 -19.57 -10.48 -47.79
C THR A 28 -18.70 -9.21 -47.79
N ASP A 29 -17.52 -9.04 -48.38
CA ASP A 29 -16.79 -9.72 -49.43
C ASP A 29 -15.30 -9.33 -49.31
N ARG A 30 -14.44 -10.13 -49.91
CA ARG A 30 -12.99 -10.01 -50.03
C ARG A 30 -12.59 -8.72 -50.76
N GLY A 31 -11.40 -8.20 -50.46
CA GLY A 31 -10.58 -7.53 -51.49
C GLY A 31 -9.91 -6.21 -51.10
N MET A 32 -8.57 -6.27 -51.07
CA MET A 32 -7.58 -5.20 -51.29
C MET A 32 -7.18 -4.26 -50.12
N PRO A 33 -5.86 -4.05 -49.93
CA PRO A 33 -5.29 -3.32 -48.81
C PRO A 33 -5.40 -1.79 -48.99
N ARG A 34 -5.82 -1.09 -47.94
CA ARG A 34 -5.70 0.37 -47.87
C ARG A 34 -4.24 0.77 -47.71
N ARG A 35 -3.76 1.58 -48.65
CA ARG A 35 -2.42 2.18 -48.70
C ARG A 35 -2.16 3.04 -47.46
N SER A 36 -0.99 2.86 -46.86
CA SER A 36 -0.42 3.76 -45.86
C SER A 36 -0.17 5.17 -46.45
N PRO A 37 -0.34 6.26 -45.68
CA PRO A 37 0.12 7.59 -46.08
C PRO A 37 1.66 7.62 -46.24
N PRO A 38 2.23 8.52 -47.06
CA PRO A 38 3.67 8.60 -47.27
C PRO A 38 4.43 8.90 -45.97
N LEU A 39 5.55 8.20 -45.78
CA LEU A 39 6.55 8.47 -44.74
C LEU A 39 7.25 9.80 -45.03
N ASP A 40 7.38 10.65 -44.02
CA ASP A 40 8.25 11.83 -44.05
C ASP A 40 9.70 11.41 -44.31
N PRO A 41 10.48 12.19 -45.08
CA PRO A 41 11.87 11.85 -45.38
C PRO A 41 12.78 11.93 -44.14
N ASP A 42 13.56 10.86 -43.96
CA ASP A 42 14.61 10.68 -42.97
C ASP A 42 15.68 11.80 -43.07
N PRO A 43 15.98 12.54 -41.98
CA PRO A 43 16.94 13.65 -42.01
C PRO A 43 18.41 13.21 -42.03
N ASN A 44 18.72 11.92 -42.23
CA ASN A 44 20.08 11.41 -42.08
C ASN A 44 20.67 10.74 -43.33
N GLN A 45 20.38 11.27 -44.52
CA GLN A 45 21.12 10.93 -45.75
C GLN A 45 21.95 12.14 -46.23
N GLY A 46 23.23 12.13 -45.87
CA GLY A 46 24.17 13.16 -46.28
C GLY A 46 25.53 13.01 -45.59
N ARG A 47 26.20 11.87 -45.79
CA ARG A 47 27.64 11.76 -45.48
C ARG A 47 28.34 11.06 -46.64
N ASP A 48 28.79 11.87 -47.58
CA ASP A 48 29.86 11.49 -48.49
C ASP A 48 31.16 12.23 -48.17
N LYS A 49 32.24 11.59 -48.60
CA LYS A 49 33.59 11.62 -48.05
C LYS A 49 34.40 12.87 -48.41
N ALA A 50 35.31 13.27 -47.52
CA ALA A 50 36.55 13.96 -47.89
C ALA A 50 37.69 13.57 -46.92
N LYS A 51 38.86 13.25 -47.50
CA LYS A 51 40.10 12.78 -46.82
C LYS A 51 41.15 13.90 -46.76
N GLY A 52 41.66 14.18 -45.54
CA GLY A 52 43.02 14.64 -45.15
C GLY A 52 43.51 16.06 -45.52
N PRO A 53 44.69 16.53 -45.02
CA PRO A 53 45.37 16.29 -43.72
C PRO A 53 45.93 17.60 -43.04
N HIS A 54 46.52 17.46 -41.83
CA HIS A 54 47.40 18.40 -41.08
C HIS A 54 46.81 19.52 -40.18
N GLY A 55 47.34 19.61 -38.94
CA GLY A 55 47.57 20.87 -38.22
C GLY A 55 46.75 21.14 -36.93
N PRO A 56 47.36 21.48 -35.78
CA PRO A 56 46.66 21.73 -34.51
C PRO A 56 46.28 23.21 -34.30
N ASP A 57 45.50 23.42 -33.23
CA ASP A 57 44.97 24.66 -32.65
C ASP A 57 43.81 25.33 -33.38
N LEU A 58 42.74 25.64 -32.62
CA LEU A 58 42.01 26.92 -32.63
C LEU A 58 40.85 26.88 -31.62
N GLY A 59 40.94 27.77 -30.64
CA GLY A 59 40.08 27.96 -29.47
C GLY A 59 38.57 27.68 -29.62
N VAL A 60 38.08 26.79 -28.77
CA VAL A 60 36.65 26.71 -28.43
C VAL A 60 36.32 27.85 -27.47
N ARG A 61 35.88 28.98 -28.01
CA ARG A 61 35.14 29.99 -27.24
C ARG A 61 33.77 29.40 -26.90
N VAL A 62 33.62 28.90 -25.68
CA VAL A 62 32.30 28.56 -25.13
C VAL A 62 31.54 29.88 -24.91
N PRO A 63 30.39 30.13 -25.56
CA PRO A 63 29.63 31.35 -25.31
C PRO A 63 28.95 31.24 -23.94
N TRP A 64 29.61 31.75 -22.90
CA TRP A 64 28.97 32.06 -21.63
C TRP A 64 27.97 33.20 -21.87
N GLY A 65 26.69 32.87 -22.07
CA GLY A 65 25.67 33.91 -22.24
C GLY A 65 24.30 33.49 -22.75
N ARG A 66 24.06 32.24 -23.18
CA ARG A 66 22.70 31.78 -23.45
C ARG A 66 22.17 31.03 -22.23
N ARG A 67 21.23 31.66 -21.51
CA ARG A 67 20.33 30.93 -20.61
C ARG A 67 19.73 29.76 -21.38
N PRO A 68 19.76 28.52 -20.86
CA PRO A 68 19.05 27.42 -21.49
C PRO A 68 17.59 27.83 -21.69
N ALA A 69 17.05 27.54 -22.87
CA ALA A 69 15.64 27.78 -23.15
C ALA A 69 14.79 27.11 -22.04
N ALA A 70 14.00 27.91 -21.33
CA ALA A 70 13.23 27.50 -20.16
C ALA A 70 12.27 26.30 -20.38
N GLY A 71 12.08 25.86 -21.64
CA GLY A 71 11.29 24.68 -22.00
C GLY A 71 12.02 23.33 -21.91
N LEU A 72 13.36 23.28 -22.00
CA LEU A 72 14.12 22.01 -22.02
C LEU A 72 14.50 21.52 -20.61
N GLU A 73 14.66 22.42 -19.64
CA GLU A 73 14.88 22.05 -18.23
C GLU A 73 13.61 21.48 -17.59
N GLY A 74 12.43 21.97 -18.03
CA GLY A 74 11.13 21.49 -17.57
C GLY A 74 10.88 20.02 -17.94
N SER A 75 11.19 19.61 -19.17
CA SER A 75 10.99 18.23 -19.61
C SER A 75 11.92 17.25 -18.88
N GLY A 76 13.19 17.62 -18.69
CA GLY A 76 14.16 16.83 -17.92
C GLY A 76 13.74 16.67 -16.44
N ARG A 77 13.30 17.76 -15.80
CA ARG A 77 12.81 17.72 -14.41
C ARG A 77 11.55 16.87 -14.26
N LEU A 78 10.59 17.00 -15.19
CA LEU A 78 9.37 16.19 -15.19
C LEU A 78 9.67 14.70 -15.38
N ARG A 79 10.64 14.38 -16.26
CA ARG A 79 11.10 13.00 -16.46
C ARG A 79 11.72 12.43 -15.19
N LEU A 80 12.63 13.15 -14.52
CA LEU A 80 13.25 12.71 -13.27
C LEU A 80 12.22 12.51 -12.14
N VAL A 81 11.24 13.41 -12.02
CA VAL A 81 10.15 13.26 -11.03
C VAL A 81 9.32 12.02 -11.34
N ARG A 82 8.99 11.77 -12.61
CA ARG A 82 8.24 10.58 -13.01
C ARG A 82 9.02 9.30 -12.78
N GLU A 83 10.31 9.26 -13.11
CA GLU A 83 11.17 8.11 -12.82
C GLU A 83 11.22 7.83 -11.32
N ARG A 84 11.44 8.86 -10.47
CA ARG A 84 11.43 8.71 -9.00
C ARG A 84 10.10 8.16 -8.46
N LEU A 85 8.96 8.64 -8.97
CA LEU A 85 7.64 8.12 -8.57
C LEU A 85 7.48 6.65 -8.97
N ASN A 86 7.90 6.28 -10.17
CA ASN A 86 7.86 4.89 -10.63
C ASN A 86 8.70 3.97 -9.73
N TRP A 87 9.90 4.40 -9.33
CA TRP A 87 10.75 3.63 -8.39
C TRP A 87 10.07 3.40 -7.04
N ILE A 88 9.41 4.41 -6.49
CA ILE A 88 8.65 4.28 -5.23
C ILE A 88 7.48 3.31 -5.38
N ASP A 89 6.79 3.34 -6.52
CA ASP A 89 5.67 2.43 -6.77
C ASP A 89 6.14 0.98 -6.96
N TRP A 90 7.26 0.76 -7.67
CA TRP A 90 7.90 -0.56 -7.75
C TRP A 90 8.37 -1.07 -6.39
N LEU A 91 8.93 -0.20 -5.55
CA LEU A 91 9.31 -0.56 -4.19
C LEU A 91 8.11 -1.07 -3.39
N LYS A 92 6.95 -0.42 -3.49
CA LYS A 92 5.72 -0.91 -2.85
C LYS A 92 5.30 -2.28 -3.39
N VAL A 93 5.38 -2.49 -4.72
CA VAL A 93 5.05 -3.78 -5.33
C VAL A 93 5.96 -4.89 -4.77
N VAL A 94 7.27 -4.65 -4.72
CA VAL A 94 8.24 -5.61 -4.16
C VAL A 94 7.90 -5.94 -2.72
N VAL A 95 7.56 -4.95 -1.89
CA VAL A 95 7.27 -5.21 -0.49
C VAL A 95 5.92 -5.90 -0.29
N VAL A 96 4.90 -5.60 -1.10
CA VAL A 96 3.61 -6.30 -1.06
C VAL A 96 3.76 -7.76 -1.50
N VAL A 97 4.49 -8.02 -2.59
CA VAL A 97 4.81 -9.39 -3.03
C VAL A 97 5.64 -10.10 -1.98
N GLY A 98 6.63 -9.42 -1.38
CA GLY A 98 7.43 -9.93 -0.27
C GLY A 98 6.58 -10.32 0.94
N ALA A 99 5.57 -9.52 1.29
CA ALA A 99 4.64 -9.86 2.37
C ALA A 99 3.81 -11.11 2.06
N PHE A 100 3.37 -11.29 0.81
CA PHE A 100 2.71 -12.51 0.38
C PHE A 100 3.62 -13.74 0.54
N LEU A 101 4.86 -13.66 0.06
CA LEU A 101 5.85 -14.74 0.18
C LEU A 101 6.21 -15.02 1.65
N PHE A 102 6.33 -13.98 2.47
CA PHE A 102 6.56 -14.09 3.91
C PHE A 102 5.47 -14.94 4.58
N HIS A 103 4.19 -14.67 4.28
CA HIS A 103 3.07 -15.42 4.84
C HIS A 103 2.99 -16.85 4.33
N ALA A 104 3.26 -17.07 3.04
CA ALA A 104 3.33 -18.41 2.46
C ALA A 104 4.46 -19.27 3.06
N ALA A 105 5.55 -18.64 3.51
CA ALA A 105 6.67 -19.33 4.14
C ALA A 105 6.42 -19.72 5.61
N GLN A 106 5.49 -19.06 6.32
CA GLN A 106 5.35 -19.19 7.78
C GLN A 106 5.15 -20.63 8.31
N PRO A 107 4.45 -21.55 7.63
CA PRO A 107 4.34 -22.93 8.12
C PRO A 107 5.72 -23.63 8.27
N PHE A 108 6.67 -23.27 7.41
CA PHE A 108 7.98 -23.91 7.28
C PHE A 108 9.12 -23.18 8.02
N VAL A 109 8.86 -22.05 8.68
CA VAL A 109 9.90 -21.34 9.43
C VAL A 109 10.11 -21.91 10.83
N ALA A 110 11.26 -21.59 11.43
CA ALA A 110 11.64 -22.03 12.78
C ALA A 110 10.75 -21.44 13.90
N THR A 111 10.08 -20.32 13.66
CA THR A 111 9.20 -19.67 14.64
C THR A 111 7.79 -20.25 14.62
N THR A 112 7.10 -20.17 15.75
CA THR A 112 5.70 -20.57 15.86
C THR A 112 4.81 -19.64 15.04
N TRP A 113 3.88 -20.24 14.30
CA TRP A 113 2.85 -19.56 13.53
C TRP A 113 1.48 -20.17 13.83
N LEU A 114 0.44 -19.72 13.12
CA LEU A 114 -0.92 -20.25 13.22
C LEU A 114 -0.98 -21.77 13.01
N ILE A 115 -0.16 -22.27 12.08
CA ILE A 115 0.05 -23.69 11.79
C ILE A 115 1.51 -23.85 11.44
N ASN A 116 2.11 -24.93 11.90
CA ASN A 116 3.51 -25.23 11.67
C ASN A 116 3.63 -26.64 11.11
N ASP A 117 4.43 -26.80 10.05
CA ASP A 117 4.81 -28.11 9.54
C ASP A 117 5.86 -28.76 10.46
N THR A 118 5.95 -30.09 10.43
CA THR A 118 7.04 -30.83 11.09
C THR A 118 8.39 -30.55 10.43
N GLU A 119 8.43 -30.34 9.11
CA GLU A 119 9.65 -30.01 8.37
C GLU A 119 9.89 -28.51 8.35
N LYS A 120 11.09 -28.10 8.76
CA LYS A 120 11.51 -26.70 8.82
C LYS A 120 12.57 -26.39 7.78
N SER A 121 12.50 -25.19 7.20
CA SER A 121 13.45 -24.69 6.22
C SER A 121 14.22 -23.48 6.75
N LEU A 122 15.53 -23.66 6.94
CA LEU A 122 16.42 -22.58 7.36
C LEU A 122 16.46 -21.43 6.33
N PRO A 123 16.58 -21.66 5.00
CA PRO A 123 16.51 -20.58 4.02
C PRO A 123 15.22 -19.76 4.10
N LEU A 124 14.07 -20.41 4.24
CA LEU A 124 12.78 -19.72 4.39
C LEU A 124 12.70 -18.94 5.71
N SER A 125 13.29 -19.47 6.79
CA SER A 125 13.36 -18.80 8.09
C SER A 125 14.20 -17.52 8.01
N VAL A 126 15.38 -17.59 7.38
CA VAL A 126 16.26 -16.42 7.18
C VAL A 126 15.58 -15.38 6.29
N ALA A 127 14.99 -15.81 5.18
CA ALA A 127 14.25 -14.92 4.27
C ALA A 127 13.07 -14.24 4.98
N SER A 128 12.33 -14.98 5.80
CA SER A 128 11.21 -14.45 6.58
C SER A 128 11.69 -13.46 7.65
N GLY A 129 12.78 -13.78 8.36
CA GLY A 129 13.41 -12.88 9.32
C GLY A 129 13.85 -11.57 8.66
N PHE A 130 14.48 -11.64 7.48
CA PHE A 130 14.82 -10.45 6.70
C PHE A 130 13.57 -9.65 6.30
N GLY A 131 12.55 -10.31 5.77
CA GLY A 131 11.28 -9.67 5.39
C GLY A 131 10.61 -8.96 6.57
N TYR A 132 10.65 -9.57 7.76
CA TYR A 132 10.13 -8.95 8.98
C TYR A 132 10.99 -7.76 9.43
N LEU A 133 12.31 -7.91 9.51
CA LEU A 133 13.22 -6.88 10.03
C LEU A 133 13.35 -5.66 9.11
N PHE A 134 13.27 -5.86 7.78
CA PHE A 134 13.44 -4.78 6.80
C PHE A 134 12.15 -4.40 6.10
N GLY A 135 11.37 -5.40 5.66
CA GLY A 135 10.13 -5.16 4.90
C GLY A 135 9.05 -4.47 5.73
N MET A 136 8.86 -4.87 6.99
CA MET A 136 7.86 -4.26 7.87
C MET A 136 8.13 -2.78 8.17
N PRO A 137 9.33 -2.37 8.65
CA PRO A 137 9.61 -0.94 8.83
C PRO A 137 9.48 -0.15 7.52
N LEU A 138 9.94 -0.72 6.40
CA LEU A 138 9.83 -0.07 5.10
C LEU A 138 8.36 0.15 4.68
N MET A 139 7.46 -0.80 4.94
CA MET A 139 6.03 -0.63 4.70
C MET A 139 5.44 0.55 5.48
N PHE A 140 5.75 0.65 6.78
CA PHE A 140 5.25 1.73 7.62
C PHE A 140 5.82 3.09 7.19
N PHE A 141 7.12 3.14 6.89
CA PHE A 141 7.77 4.34 6.36
C PHE A 141 7.12 4.80 5.04
N LEU A 142 6.96 3.90 4.07
CA LEU A 142 6.31 4.22 2.79
C LEU A 142 4.85 4.63 2.97
N ALA A 143 4.14 4.04 3.93
CA ALA A 143 2.77 4.41 4.25
C ALA A 143 2.67 5.83 4.85
N GLY A 144 3.65 6.24 5.65
CA GLY A 144 3.81 7.60 6.17
C GLY A 144 4.12 8.61 5.07
N ALA A 145 5.09 8.32 4.21
CA ALA A 145 5.44 9.17 3.07
C ALA A 145 4.27 9.37 2.10
N ALA A 146 3.55 8.29 1.80
CA ALA A 146 2.32 8.37 1.00
C ALA A 146 1.21 9.17 1.69
N THR A 147 1.21 9.23 3.02
CA THR A 147 0.24 10.03 3.80
C THR A 147 0.53 11.51 3.65
N TRP A 148 1.77 11.93 3.85
CA TRP A 148 2.17 13.33 3.67
C TRP A 148 1.86 13.85 2.27
N LEU A 149 2.29 13.12 1.23
CA LEU A 149 2.03 13.48 -0.17
C LEU A 149 0.54 13.56 -0.50
N ALA A 150 -0.28 12.70 0.11
CA ALA A 150 -1.72 12.73 -0.11
C ALA A 150 -2.39 13.92 0.59
N VAL A 151 -1.94 14.29 1.80
CA VAL A 151 -2.42 15.47 2.53
C VAL A 151 -2.04 16.76 1.79
N GLU A 152 -0.83 16.86 1.23
CA GLU A 152 -0.42 18.02 0.43
C GLU A 152 -1.33 18.24 -0.78
N ARG A 153 -1.75 17.15 -1.44
CA ARG A 153 -2.57 17.22 -2.67
C ARG A 153 -4.07 17.43 -2.42
N ARG A 154 -4.62 16.91 -1.32
CA ARG A 154 -6.09 16.78 -1.11
C ARG A 154 -6.60 17.44 0.16
N GLY A 155 -5.72 18.00 0.98
CA GLY A 155 -6.05 18.47 2.31
C GLY A 155 -6.34 17.33 3.30
N ILE A 156 -6.47 17.70 4.57
CA ILE A 156 -6.55 16.74 5.69
C ILE A 156 -7.86 15.95 5.65
N GLY A 157 -8.99 16.62 5.46
CA GLY A 157 -10.30 15.97 5.39
C GLY A 157 -10.45 15.03 4.19
N GLY A 158 -9.99 15.46 3.00
CA GLY A 158 -9.98 14.63 1.79
C GLY A 158 -9.06 13.42 1.91
N HIS A 159 -7.90 13.57 2.57
CA HIS A 159 -7.01 12.46 2.89
C HIS A 159 -7.67 11.47 3.86
N ALA A 160 -8.17 11.95 4.99
CA ALA A 160 -8.76 11.12 6.05
C ALA A 160 -9.92 10.28 5.51
N GLY A 161 -10.90 10.89 4.83
CA GLY A 161 -12.07 10.15 4.32
C GLY A 161 -11.70 9.04 3.34
N LEU A 162 -10.79 9.29 2.40
CA LEU A 162 -10.36 8.29 1.42
C LEU A 162 -9.53 7.17 2.05
N ARG A 163 -8.58 7.51 2.93
CA ARG A 163 -7.74 6.52 3.62
C ARG A 163 -8.57 5.65 4.55
N LEU A 164 -9.44 6.27 5.36
CA LEU A 164 -10.29 5.53 6.30
C LEU A 164 -11.19 4.55 5.55
N ARG A 165 -11.83 4.94 4.44
CA ARG A 165 -12.63 3.99 3.64
C ARG A 165 -11.78 2.87 3.03
N ARG A 166 -10.60 3.20 2.48
CA ARG A 166 -9.70 2.22 1.86
C ARG A 166 -9.03 1.27 2.86
N LEU A 167 -9.00 1.60 4.15
CA LEU A 167 -8.43 0.76 5.19
C LEU A 167 -9.53 0.04 5.99
N LEU A 168 -10.53 0.78 6.46
CA LEU A 168 -11.59 0.26 7.32
C LEU A 168 -12.48 -0.74 6.59
N ILE A 169 -12.86 -0.49 5.33
CA ILE A 169 -13.71 -1.43 4.60
C ILE A 169 -12.99 -2.77 4.38
N PRO A 170 -11.75 -2.82 3.84
CA PRO A 170 -11.02 -4.08 3.73
C PRO A 170 -10.70 -4.72 5.07
N LEU A 171 -10.42 -3.93 6.11
CA LEU A 171 -10.16 -4.45 7.46
C LEU A 171 -11.38 -5.16 8.03
N LEU A 172 -12.55 -4.51 8.03
CA LEU A 172 -13.78 -5.11 8.54
C LEU A 172 -14.18 -6.34 7.72
N LEU A 173 -14.10 -6.24 6.39
CA LEU A 173 -14.42 -7.35 5.50
C LEU A 173 -13.48 -8.54 5.75
N GLY A 174 -12.18 -8.27 5.86
CA GLY A 174 -11.19 -9.31 6.11
C GLY A 174 -11.28 -9.89 7.53
N LEU A 175 -11.62 -9.09 8.54
CA LEU A 175 -11.89 -9.59 9.90
C LEU A 175 -13.06 -10.58 9.90
N VAL A 176 -14.15 -10.26 9.20
CA VAL A 176 -15.35 -11.13 9.15
C VAL A 176 -15.14 -12.36 8.27
N ILE A 177 -14.49 -12.21 7.11
CA ILE A 177 -14.35 -13.30 6.13
C ILE A 177 -13.15 -14.20 6.42
N LEU A 178 -12.00 -13.61 6.79
CA LEU A 178 -10.74 -14.33 6.94
C LEU A 178 -10.43 -14.69 8.40
N GLY A 179 -10.86 -13.88 9.36
CA GLY A 179 -10.62 -14.10 10.79
C GLY A 179 -11.14 -15.45 11.28
N PRO A 180 -12.45 -15.75 11.17
CA PRO A 180 -13.01 -16.98 11.70
C PRO A 180 -12.43 -18.26 11.09
N PRO A 181 -12.23 -18.39 9.77
CA PRO A 181 -11.58 -19.57 9.20
C PRO A 181 -10.15 -19.75 9.71
N GLN A 182 -9.36 -18.68 9.85
CA GLN A 182 -8.00 -18.77 10.38
C GLN A 182 -8.00 -19.22 11.85
N ALA A 183 -8.87 -18.64 12.67
CA ALA A 183 -9.03 -19.03 14.07
C ALA A 183 -9.51 -20.48 14.21
N TRP A 184 -10.44 -20.92 13.36
CA TRP A 184 -10.95 -22.29 13.36
C TRP A 184 -9.86 -23.30 13.00
N VAL A 185 -9.06 -23.03 11.97
CA VAL A 185 -7.95 -23.92 11.60
C VAL A 185 -6.92 -24.03 12.72
N ALA A 186 -6.59 -22.93 13.41
CA ALA A 186 -5.72 -22.96 14.58
C ALA A 186 -6.33 -23.76 15.74
N TYR A 187 -7.63 -23.60 15.98
CA TYR A 187 -8.38 -24.35 16.99
C TYR A 187 -8.35 -25.87 16.72
N VAL A 188 -8.58 -26.29 15.47
CA VAL A 188 -8.51 -27.69 15.06
C VAL A 188 -7.08 -28.22 15.17
N ALA A 189 -6.09 -27.44 14.74
CA ALA A 189 -4.68 -27.80 14.88
C ALA A 189 -4.25 -27.97 16.35
N ALA A 190 -4.89 -27.26 17.28
CA ALA A 190 -4.71 -27.40 18.73
C ALA A 190 -5.52 -28.57 19.34
N GLY A 191 -6.17 -29.42 18.53
CA GLY A 191 -6.94 -30.58 18.99
C GLY A 191 -8.44 -30.34 19.14
N GLY A 192 -8.93 -29.16 18.75
CA GLY A 192 -10.35 -28.83 18.73
C GLY A 192 -11.16 -29.73 17.79
N GLN A 193 -12.37 -30.11 18.22
CA GLN A 193 -13.23 -31.07 17.50
C GLN A 193 -14.52 -30.45 16.95
N ALA A 194 -14.83 -29.22 17.33
CA ALA A 194 -16.04 -28.53 16.87
C ALA A 194 -16.02 -28.27 15.37
N GLY A 195 -17.17 -28.47 14.72
CA GLY A 195 -17.36 -28.12 13.32
C GLY A 195 -17.23 -26.60 13.07
N PRO A 196 -17.01 -26.16 11.82
CA PRO A 196 -16.73 -24.75 11.53
C PRO A 196 -17.88 -23.80 11.91
N LEU A 197 -19.14 -24.23 11.78
CA LEU A 197 -20.31 -23.41 12.14
C LEU A 197 -20.50 -23.30 13.67
N GLU A 198 -20.27 -24.38 14.39
CA GLU A 198 -20.32 -24.42 15.86
C GLU A 198 -19.21 -23.55 16.47
N PHE A 199 -18.00 -23.66 15.91
CA PHE A 199 -16.89 -22.80 16.28
C PHE A 199 -17.20 -21.33 15.95
N LEU A 200 -17.75 -21.02 14.78
CA LEU A 200 -18.09 -19.65 14.40
C LEU A 200 -19.09 -19.01 15.38
N ALA A 201 -20.12 -19.75 15.80
CA ALA A 201 -21.09 -19.27 16.79
C ALA A 201 -20.39 -18.89 18.10
N THR A 202 -19.49 -19.75 18.58
CA THR A 202 -18.70 -19.50 19.79
C THR A 202 -17.73 -18.33 19.59
N TYR A 203 -16.98 -18.32 18.49
CA TYR A 203 -16.00 -17.30 18.13
C TYR A 203 -16.60 -15.90 18.20
N VAL A 204 -17.76 -15.68 17.57
CA VAL A 204 -18.45 -14.38 17.57
C VAL A 204 -18.83 -13.93 18.99
N THR A 205 -19.28 -14.84 19.85
CA THR A 205 -19.62 -14.51 21.25
C THR A 205 -18.38 -14.23 22.12
N THR A 206 -17.22 -14.76 21.74
CA THR A 206 -15.95 -14.53 22.44
C THR A 206 -15.18 -13.30 21.96
N LEU A 207 -15.66 -12.61 20.92
CA LEU A 207 -15.03 -11.38 20.44
C LEU A 207 -15.15 -10.28 21.50
N ASN A 208 -14.04 -9.99 22.16
CA ASN A 208 -13.96 -8.93 23.16
C ASN A 208 -13.08 -7.77 22.65
N PRO A 209 -13.67 -6.69 22.09
CA PRO A 209 -12.90 -5.54 21.65
C PRO A 209 -12.21 -4.87 22.84
N THR A 210 -10.90 -4.69 22.73
CA THR A 210 -10.11 -3.96 23.74
C THR A 210 -9.44 -2.74 23.11
N LEU A 211 -9.03 -1.80 23.94
CA LEU A 211 -8.23 -0.65 23.49
C LEU A 211 -6.76 -1.01 23.25
N ASN A 212 -6.34 -2.25 23.53
CA ASN A 212 -4.98 -2.69 23.27
C ASN A 212 -4.82 -2.98 21.75
N PRO A 213 -3.81 -2.41 21.07
CA PRO A 213 -3.56 -2.65 19.64
C PRO A 213 -3.38 -4.15 19.32
N ARG A 214 -2.95 -4.96 20.27
CA ARG A 214 -2.83 -6.42 20.17
C ARG A 214 -4.13 -7.07 19.69
N TRP A 215 -5.29 -6.50 20.00
CA TRP A 215 -6.59 -7.01 19.58
C TRP A 215 -6.69 -7.24 18.06
N PHE A 216 -6.11 -6.34 17.24
CA PHE A 216 -6.06 -6.52 15.79
C PHE A 216 -5.24 -7.73 15.36
N GLY A 217 -4.25 -8.10 16.17
CA GLY A 217 -3.43 -9.29 15.98
C GLY A 217 -4.11 -10.57 16.42
N ASP A 218 -4.85 -10.54 17.51
CA ASP A 218 -5.52 -11.71 18.08
C ASP A 218 -6.75 -12.09 17.23
N VAL A 219 -7.54 -11.11 16.78
CA VAL A 219 -8.74 -11.33 15.96
C VAL A 219 -8.43 -11.31 14.46
N GLY A 220 -7.59 -10.36 14.02
CA GLY A 220 -7.29 -10.17 12.61
C GLY A 220 -6.15 -11.01 12.08
N HIS A 221 -5.39 -11.68 12.95
CA HIS A 221 -4.23 -12.50 12.60
C HIS A 221 -3.27 -11.76 11.65
N HIS A 222 -3.38 -12.00 10.34
CA HIS A 222 -2.57 -11.38 9.28
C HIS A 222 -2.94 -9.91 9.01
N LEU A 223 -4.18 -9.51 9.31
CA LEU A 223 -4.70 -8.17 9.03
C LEU A 223 -4.29 -7.10 10.03
N TRP A 224 -3.53 -7.47 11.07
CA TRP A 224 -3.08 -6.54 12.11
C TRP A 224 -2.41 -5.28 11.55
N PHE A 225 -1.63 -5.44 10.48
CA PHE A 225 -0.96 -4.35 9.79
C PHE A 225 -1.95 -3.30 9.26
N LEU A 226 -3.10 -3.72 8.70
CA LEU A 226 -4.17 -2.80 8.27
C LEU A 226 -4.80 -2.07 9.45
N GLY A 227 -5.03 -2.78 10.56
CA GLY A 227 -5.52 -2.19 11.81
C GLY A 227 -4.59 -1.11 12.34
N PHE A 228 -3.28 -1.38 12.35
CA PHE A 228 -2.26 -0.42 12.78
C PHE A 228 -2.23 0.79 11.85
N LEU A 229 -2.23 0.59 10.53
CA LEU A 229 -2.29 1.70 9.58
C LEU A 229 -3.54 2.57 9.76
N PHE A 230 -4.69 1.95 10.05
CA PHE A 230 -5.91 2.69 10.35
C PHE A 230 -5.74 3.57 11.59
N LEU A 231 -5.24 3.00 12.69
CA LEU A 231 -4.99 3.76 13.93
C LEU A 231 -3.95 4.86 13.71
N TYR A 232 -2.88 4.61 12.96
CA TYR A 232 -1.85 5.62 12.67
C TYR A 232 -2.40 6.78 11.87
N VAL A 233 -3.24 6.52 10.87
CA VAL A 233 -3.91 7.61 10.15
C VAL A 233 -4.71 8.46 11.12
N VAL A 234 -5.52 7.86 11.99
CA VAL A 234 -6.34 8.60 12.98
C VAL A 234 -5.47 9.40 13.96
N VAL A 235 -4.49 8.76 14.59
CA VAL A 235 -3.60 9.37 15.61
C VAL A 235 -2.74 10.48 15.02
N THR A 236 -2.33 10.37 13.76
CA THR A 236 -1.46 11.37 13.12
C THR A 236 -2.21 12.53 12.48
N LEU A 237 -3.55 12.48 12.32
CA LEU A 237 -4.34 13.62 11.80
C LEU A 237 -4.04 14.96 12.50
N PRO A 238 -4.04 15.06 13.85
CA PRO A 238 -3.71 16.32 14.53
C PRO A 238 -2.25 16.75 14.32
N VAL A 239 -1.32 15.80 14.23
CA VAL A 239 0.09 16.09 13.95
C VAL A 239 0.26 16.64 12.54
N LEU A 240 -0.42 16.04 11.56
CA LEU A 240 -0.41 16.47 10.16
C LEU A 240 -1.02 17.86 9.99
N SER A 241 -2.08 18.18 10.75
CA SER A 241 -2.68 19.51 10.73
C SER A 241 -1.73 20.58 11.27
N TRP A 242 -1.05 20.27 12.36
CA TRP A 242 -0.04 21.14 12.96
C TRP A 242 1.21 21.30 12.08
N LEU A 243 1.73 20.23 11.48
CA LEU A 243 2.88 20.29 10.58
C LEU A 243 2.57 21.14 9.33
N ARG A 244 1.36 21.00 8.78
CA ARG A 244 0.92 21.80 7.63
C ARG A 244 0.84 23.29 7.98
N SER A 245 0.33 23.66 9.15
CA SER A 245 0.26 25.07 9.56
C SER A 245 1.65 25.66 9.80
N ARG A 246 2.59 24.90 10.37
CA ARG A 246 4.00 25.29 10.53
C ARG A 246 4.70 25.54 9.20
N ARG A 247 4.53 24.62 8.23
CA ARG A 247 5.09 24.74 6.88
C ARG A 247 4.49 25.93 6.12
N ALA A 248 3.17 26.14 6.23
CA ALA A 248 2.50 27.31 5.66
C ALA A 248 3.02 28.63 6.26
N ALA A 249 3.42 28.61 7.54
CA ALA A 249 4.04 29.75 8.22
C ALA A 249 5.55 29.91 7.94
N GLY A 250 6.13 29.16 6.99
CA GLY A 250 7.55 29.25 6.63
C GLY A 250 8.52 28.84 7.74
N ARG A 251 8.04 28.10 8.75
CA ARG A 251 8.89 27.61 9.85
C ARG A 251 9.58 26.32 9.42
N ASP A 252 10.91 26.29 9.52
CA ASP A 252 11.68 25.06 9.36
C ASP A 252 11.14 24.00 10.30
N LEU A 253 10.85 22.84 9.74
CA LEU A 253 10.55 21.66 10.53
C LEU A 253 11.87 21.21 11.16
N LEU A 254 11.91 21.09 12.50
CA LEU A 254 13.07 20.57 13.25
C LEU A 254 13.64 19.28 12.65
N ILE A 255 12.78 18.47 12.05
CA ILE A 255 13.10 17.21 11.37
C ILE A 255 14.09 17.42 10.21
N GLY A 256 13.92 18.47 9.40
CA GLY A 256 14.82 18.78 8.29
C GLY A 256 16.23 19.14 8.76
N ARG A 257 16.32 19.93 9.85
CA ARG A 257 17.61 20.32 10.44
C ARG A 257 18.35 19.16 11.10
N VAL A 258 17.62 18.23 11.71
CA VAL A 258 18.22 17.03 12.32
C VAL A 258 18.74 16.08 11.24
N ALA A 259 18.02 15.94 10.12
CA ALA A 259 18.43 15.06 9.01
C ALA A 259 19.67 15.54 8.25
N GLU A 260 19.91 16.87 8.19
CA GLU A 260 21.06 17.48 7.47
C GLU A 260 22.40 17.40 8.24
N GLY A 261 22.38 17.02 9.52
CA GLY A 261 23.60 16.89 10.32
C GLY A 261 24.43 15.65 9.96
N ARG A 262 25.76 15.71 10.18
CA ARG A 262 26.69 14.56 10.03
C ARG A 262 26.25 13.30 10.79
N PHE A 263 25.46 13.47 11.86
CA PHE A 263 24.91 12.39 12.69
C PHE A 263 23.37 12.33 12.63
N GLY A 264 22.73 12.95 11.63
CA GLY A 264 21.28 13.01 11.52
C GLY A 264 20.61 11.64 11.49
N LEU A 265 21.27 10.66 10.86
CA LEU A 265 20.81 9.28 10.85
C LEU A 265 20.84 8.62 12.24
N LEU A 266 21.80 8.97 13.11
CA LEU A 266 21.87 8.44 14.47
C LEU A 266 20.72 8.97 15.34
N TRP A 267 20.30 10.21 15.11
CA TRP A 267 19.12 10.77 15.77
C TRP A 267 17.83 10.04 15.42
N LEU A 268 17.79 9.36 14.26
CA LEU A 268 16.68 8.47 13.90
C LEU A 268 16.64 7.18 14.73
N VAL A 269 17.81 6.72 15.17
CA VAL A 269 17.97 5.51 15.99
C VAL A 269 17.56 5.76 17.44
N VAL A 270 17.77 6.98 17.96
CA VAL A 270 17.44 7.34 19.35
C VAL A 270 15.98 7.04 19.74
N PRO A 271 14.94 7.51 19.02
CA PRO A 271 13.55 7.21 19.40
C PRO A 271 13.23 5.72 19.28
N ILE A 272 13.82 5.02 18.31
CA ILE A 272 13.67 3.57 18.14
C ILE A 272 14.26 2.84 19.36
N ALA A 273 15.49 3.20 19.75
CA ALA A 273 16.16 2.63 20.91
C ALA A 273 15.39 2.94 22.21
N ALA A 274 14.85 4.15 22.35
CA ALA A 274 14.05 4.54 23.52
C ALA A 274 12.78 3.68 23.66
N VAL A 275 12.06 3.42 22.55
CA VAL A 275 10.91 2.50 22.56
C VAL A 275 11.35 1.10 23.01
N GLN A 276 12.46 0.60 22.47
CA GLN A 276 12.96 -0.74 22.81
C GLN A 276 13.43 -0.86 24.26
N LEU A 277 14.01 0.19 24.84
CA LEU A 277 14.52 0.15 26.22
C LEU A 277 13.44 0.43 27.26
N VAL A 278 12.44 1.26 26.94
CA VAL A 278 11.41 1.69 27.90
C VAL A 278 10.12 0.90 27.76
N LEU A 279 9.59 0.76 26.54
CA LEU A 279 8.28 0.15 26.32
C LEU A 279 8.37 -1.37 26.21
N ARG A 280 9.44 -1.94 25.62
CA ARG A 280 9.55 -3.40 25.45
C ARG A 280 9.52 -4.19 26.77
N PRO A 281 10.14 -3.74 27.87
CA PRO A 281 10.01 -4.43 29.16
C PRO A 281 8.60 -4.36 29.74
N LEU A 282 7.86 -3.28 29.49
CA LEU A 282 6.49 -3.08 29.99
C LEU A 282 5.46 -3.85 29.15
N PHE A 283 5.71 -3.96 27.84
CA PHE A 283 4.83 -4.62 26.87
C PHE A 283 5.68 -5.61 26.05
N PRO A 284 6.01 -6.78 26.61
CA PRO A 284 6.91 -7.75 25.98
C PRO A 284 6.25 -8.51 24.81
N GLU A 285 4.93 -8.51 24.79
CA GLU A 285 4.08 -9.26 23.88
C GLU A 285 4.11 -8.72 22.45
N TYR A 286 4.01 -9.63 21.49
CA TYR A 286 4.02 -9.26 20.07
C TYR A 286 2.73 -8.54 19.66
N ARG A 287 2.88 -7.42 18.92
CA ARG A 287 1.82 -6.51 18.47
C ARG A 287 1.15 -5.73 19.60
N ASP A 288 1.81 -5.63 20.75
CA ASP A 288 1.36 -4.79 21.86
C ASP A 288 1.88 -3.34 21.69
N TRP A 289 1.73 -2.51 22.73
CA TRP A 289 2.05 -1.09 22.71
C TRP A 289 3.50 -0.77 22.35
N ALA A 290 4.47 -1.61 22.72
CA ALA A 290 5.87 -1.41 22.33
C ALA A 290 6.05 -1.49 20.81
N ASP A 291 5.47 -2.52 20.18
CA ASP A 291 5.51 -2.70 18.73
C ASP A 291 4.70 -1.61 18.04
N PHE A 292 3.53 -1.25 18.58
CA PHE A 292 2.73 -0.14 18.07
C PHE A 292 3.51 1.18 18.06
N ALA A 293 4.19 1.53 19.16
CA ALA A 293 5.01 2.74 19.23
C ALA A 293 6.19 2.69 18.26
N LEU A 294 6.85 1.53 18.13
CA LEU A 294 7.97 1.33 17.22
C LEU A 294 7.55 1.57 15.75
N TRP A 295 6.48 0.92 15.32
CA TRP A 295 5.96 1.04 13.95
C TRP A 295 5.36 2.41 13.67
N LEU A 296 4.71 3.05 14.65
CA LEU A 296 4.29 4.45 14.56
C LEU A 296 5.50 5.37 14.35
N GLY A 297 6.63 5.10 15.02
CA GLY A 297 7.89 5.81 14.81
C GLY A 297 8.31 5.81 13.34
N TYR A 298 8.41 4.63 12.72
CA TYR A 298 8.73 4.52 11.29
C TYR A 298 7.71 5.23 10.38
N PHE A 299 6.43 5.15 10.72
CA PHE A 299 5.37 5.85 9.99
C PHE A 299 5.52 7.38 10.07
N VAL A 300 5.81 7.91 11.27
CA VAL A 300 6.03 9.36 11.49
C VAL A 300 7.32 9.83 10.81
N ILE A 301 8.38 9.03 10.84
CA ILE A 301 9.61 9.30 10.09
C ILE A 301 9.32 9.43 8.60
N GLY A 302 8.43 8.59 8.05
CA GLY A 302 8.03 8.70 6.65
C GLY A 302 7.27 9.99 6.31
N ILE A 303 6.65 10.67 7.27
CA ILE A 303 5.87 11.90 7.04
C ILE A 303 6.78 13.12 6.80
N GLY A 304 7.98 13.16 7.38
CA GLY A 304 8.89 14.32 7.40
C GLY A 304 10.18 14.10 6.62
#